data_AF-A0A1Y3UZV4-F1
#
_entry.id   AF-A0A1Y3UZV4-F1
#
_cell.length_a   1.000
_cell.length_b   1.000
_cell.length_c   1.000
_cell.angle_alpha   90.00
_cell.angle_beta   90.00
_cell.angle_gamma   90.00
#
_symmetry.space_group_name_H-M   'P 1'
#
loop_
_entity.id
_entity.type
_entity.pdbx_description
1 polymer ?
#
loop_
_entity_poly.entity_id
_entity_poly.type
_entity_poly.pdbx_seq_one_letter_code
_entity_poly.pdbx_strand_id
1 'polypeptide(L)'
;MNNNVKDALRNYKRYKTRAHILDVIAMFPGKDPYFYWDVAGQSTDRTLYRKTNIVEFNLDFQYLVTVGYIQHDKDNNVMSLTDIGIQALRDCTLPNLALAAYNNYLNLKLQRLTVIISMISLVISMISLTIGCLKPRETNQNRPCQAAEKQTFVIGKDTFHVSPYKTPQIESE
;
A
#
# COMPACT_ATOMS: atom_id res chain seq x y z
N MET A 1 -9.53 14.11 10.08
CA MET A 1 -9.19 12.96 9.20
C MET A 1 -8.12 13.47 8.24
N ASN A 2 -6.88 12.97 8.29
CA ASN A 2 -5.75 13.59 7.60
C ASN A 2 -5.94 13.55 6.06
N ASN A 3 -6.10 14.72 5.43
CA ASN A 3 -6.41 14.85 4.00
C ASN A 3 -5.31 14.22 3.12
N ASN A 4 -4.07 14.26 3.59
CA ASN A 4 -2.88 13.77 2.88
C ASN A 4 -2.96 12.28 2.48
N VAL A 5 -3.56 11.43 3.33
CA VAL A 5 -3.73 9.99 3.05
C VAL A 5 -4.77 9.77 1.95
N LYS A 6 -5.86 10.53 1.98
CA LYS A 6 -6.91 10.45 0.95
C LYS A 6 -6.39 10.99 -0.39
N ASP A 7 -5.61 12.06 -0.35
CA ASP A 7 -5.03 12.69 -1.54
C ASP A 7 -4.00 11.79 -2.22
N ALA A 8 -3.14 11.11 -1.46
CA ALA A 8 -2.19 10.14 -2.00
C ALA A 8 -2.90 8.98 -2.71
N LEU A 9 -3.96 8.42 -2.08
CA LEU A 9 -4.76 7.36 -2.70
C LEU A 9 -5.51 7.84 -3.96
N ARG A 10 -6.00 9.09 -3.96
CA ARG A 10 -6.66 9.70 -5.11
C ARG A 10 -5.69 9.88 -6.28
N ASN A 11 -4.47 10.35 -6.00
CA ASN A 11 -3.44 10.51 -7.03
C ASN A 11 -3.01 9.17 -7.62
N TYR A 12 -2.83 8.13 -6.79
CA TYR A 12 -2.59 6.77 -7.26
C TYR A 12 -3.65 6.33 -8.28
N LYS A 13 -4.93 6.49 -7.93
CA LYS A 13 -6.04 6.11 -8.80
C LYS A 13 -6.00 6.85 -10.14
N ARG A 14 -5.80 8.16 -10.12
CA ARG A 14 -5.70 9.00 -11.32
C ARG A 14 -4.57 8.56 -12.24
N TYR A 15 -3.37 8.35 -11.71
CA TYR A 15 -2.24 7.91 -12.53
C TYR A 15 -2.48 6.53 -13.14
N LYS A 16 -3.09 5.61 -12.39
CA LYS A 16 -3.42 4.27 -12.89
C LYS A 16 -4.52 4.33 -13.98
N THR A 17 -5.56 5.14 -13.80
CA THR A 17 -6.61 5.35 -14.82
C THR A 17 -6.03 5.97 -16.09
N ARG A 18 -5.17 6.98 -15.97
CA ARG A 18 -4.52 7.64 -17.10
C ARG A 18 -3.60 6.70 -17.88
N ALA A 19 -2.81 5.88 -17.18
CA ALA A 19 -1.98 4.86 -17.81
C ALA A 19 -2.85 3.88 -18.62
N HIS A 20 -3.93 3.40 -18.01
CA HIS A 20 -4.88 2.49 -18.66
C HIS A 20 -5.53 3.11 -19.91
N ILE A 21 -5.90 4.39 -19.87
CA ILE A 21 -6.41 5.10 -21.05
C ILE A 21 -5.39 5.10 -22.19
N LEU A 22 -4.12 5.42 -21.89
CA LEU A 22 -3.06 5.42 -22.91
C LEU A 22 -2.85 4.01 -23.49
N ASP A 23 -2.89 2.96 -22.66
CA ASP A 23 -2.76 1.58 -23.11
C ASP A 23 -3.89 1.20 -24.09
N VAL A 24 -5.14 1.57 -23.78
CA VAL A 24 -6.28 1.28 -24.66
C VAL A 24 -6.17 2.03 -26.00
N ILE A 25 -5.72 3.28 -25.99
CA ILE A 25 -5.50 4.05 -27.23
C ILE A 25 -4.35 3.45 -28.05
N ALA A 26 -3.29 2.97 -27.39
CA ALA A 26 -2.19 2.27 -28.06
C ALA A 26 -2.64 0.97 -28.73
N MET A 27 -3.55 0.22 -28.09
CA MET A 27 -4.09 -1.04 -28.63
C MET A 27 -5.05 -0.82 -29.80
N PHE A 28 -5.84 0.26 -29.76
CA PHE A 28 -6.87 0.53 -30.75
C PHE A 28 -6.77 1.97 -31.27
N PRO A 29 -5.74 2.33 -32.06
CA PRO A 29 -5.54 3.71 -32.51
C PRO A 29 -6.64 4.17 -33.46
N GLY A 30 -6.92 5.49 -33.46
CA GLY A 30 -7.82 6.12 -34.44
C GLY A 30 -9.30 5.81 -34.21
N LYS A 31 -9.71 5.59 -32.96
CA LYS A 31 -11.13 5.46 -32.58
C LYS A 31 -11.66 6.77 -32.01
N ASP A 32 -12.97 6.86 -31.92
CA ASP A 32 -13.62 8.02 -31.37
C ASP A 32 -13.51 8.06 -29.83
N PRO A 33 -13.71 9.24 -29.22
CA PRO A 33 -13.62 9.39 -27.76
C PRO A 33 -14.60 8.51 -26.97
N TYR A 34 -15.79 8.22 -27.51
CA TYR A 34 -16.79 7.40 -26.81
C TYR A 34 -16.38 5.94 -26.77
N PHE A 35 -15.76 5.43 -27.84
CA PHE A 35 -15.17 4.08 -27.83
C PHE A 35 -14.17 3.93 -26.69
N TYR A 36 -13.22 4.87 -26.55
CA TYR A 36 -12.24 4.78 -25.47
C TYR A 36 -12.87 4.95 -24.10
N TRP A 37 -13.87 5.82 -23.97
CA TRP A 37 -14.61 5.97 -22.73
C TRP A 37 -15.26 4.66 -22.29
N ASP A 38 -15.90 3.97 -23.22
CA ASP A 38 -16.58 2.71 -22.96
C ASP A 38 -15.57 1.58 -22.65
N VAL A 39 -14.57 1.39 -23.53
CA VAL A 39 -13.61 0.30 -23.38
C VAL A 39 -12.73 0.49 -22.15
N ALA A 40 -12.13 1.67 -21.95
CA ALA A 40 -11.29 1.91 -20.78
C ALA A 40 -12.13 1.97 -19.49
N GLY A 41 -13.39 2.43 -19.55
CA GLY A 41 -14.32 2.36 -18.43
C GLY A 41 -14.63 0.93 -18.00
N GLN A 42 -15.00 0.06 -18.95
CA GLN A 42 -15.34 -1.35 -18.68
C GLN A 42 -14.13 -2.19 -18.27
N SER A 43 -12.95 -1.91 -18.84
CA SER A 43 -11.71 -2.67 -18.58
C SER A 43 -10.90 -2.15 -17.38
N THR A 44 -11.26 -1.00 -16.81
CA THR A 44 -10.65 -0.54 -15.56
C THR A 44 -11.08 -1.46 -14.42
N ASP A 45 -10.10 -1.99 -13.70
CA ASP A 45 -10.28 -2.86 -12.54
C ASP A 45 -11.43 -2.39 -11.62
N ARG A 46 -12.35 -3.31 -11.29
CA ARG A 46 -13.53 -3.05 -10.43
C ARG A 46 -13.15 -2.42 -9.09
N THR A 47 -11.93 -2.68 -8.58
CA THR A 47 -11.43 -2.09 -7.33
C THR A 47 -11.11 -0.59 -7.45
N LEU A 48 -10.76 -0.10 -8.65
CA LEU A 48 -10.65 1.32 -8.97
C LEU A 48 -12.01 1.91 -9.36
N TYR A 49 -12.75 1.21 -10.23
CA TYR A 49 -13.95 1.72 -10.90
C TYR A 49 -15.16 1.92 -9.99
N ARG A 50 -15.29 1.16 -8.89
CA ARG A 50 -16.44 1.28 -7.96
C ARG A 50 -16.60 2.67 -7.32
N LYS A 51 -15.71 3.64 -7.61
CA LYS A 51 -15.80 5.04 -7.18
C LYS A 51 -15.43 6.09 -8.24
N THR A 52 -15.04 5.72 -9.45
CA THR A 52 -14.63 6.72 -10.46
C THR A 52 -15.88 7.22 -11.19
N ASN A 53 -16.25 8.47 -10.95
CA ASN A 53 -17.39 9.08 -11.64
C ASN A 53 -17.02 9.33 -13.12
N ILE A 54 -17.99 9.24 -14.04
CA ILE A 54 -17.87 9.62 -15.45
C ILE A 54 -17.17 10.98 -15.60
N VAL A 55 -17.50 11.93 -14.72
CA VAL A 55 -16.88 13.25 -14.66
C VAL A 55 -15.37 13.18 -14.38
N GLU A 56 -14.94 12.33 -13.45
CA GLU A 56 -13.51 12.17 -13.13
C GLU A 56 -12.74 11.56 -14.30
N PHE A 57 -13.38 10.64 -15.02
CA PHE A 57 -12.80 10.01 -16.18
C PHE A 57 -12.62 10.99 -17.35
N ASN A 58 -13.63 11.85 -17.60
CA ASN A 58 -13.52 12.93 -18.59
C ASN A 58 -12.41 13.93 -18.24
N LEU A 59 -12.23 14.25 -16.95
CA LEU A 59 -11.13 15.10 -16.50
C LEU A 59 -9.76 14.47 -16.77
N ASP A 60 -9.64 13.15 -16.63
CA ASP A 60 -8.39 12.44 -16.94
C ASP A 60 -8.12 12.41 -18.45
N PHE A 61 -9.15 12.27 -19.29
CA PHE A 61 -9.03 12.43 -20.75
C PHE A 61 -8.56 13.84 -21.14
N GLN A 62 -9.21 14.87 -20.62
CA GLN A 62 -8.82 16.26 -20.87
C GLN A 62 -7.40 16.53 -20.38
N TYR A 63 -6.99 15.98 -19.25
CA TYR A 63 -5.63 16.10 -18.75
C TYR A 63 -4.61 15.52 -19.75
N LEU A 64 -4.87 14.32 -20.27
CA LEU A 64 -3.96 13.67 -21.21
C LEU A 64 -3.85 14.41 -22.55
N VAL A 65 -4.94 15.03 -23.01
CA VAL A 65 -4.92 15.94 -24.16
C VAL A 65 -4.13 17.22 -23.84
N THR A 66 -4.36 17.81 -22.67
CA THR A 66 -3.70 19.07 -22.25
C THR A 66 -2.19 18.91 -22.08
N VAL A 67 -1.75 17.77 -21.53
CA VAL A 67 -0.32 17.44 -21.39
C VAL A 67 0.31 17.03 -22.72
N GLY A 68 -0.52 16.79 -23.74
CA GLY A 68 -0.05 16.47 -25.10
C GLY A 68 0.33 15.02 -25.29
N TYR A 69 -0.17 14.09 -24.46
CA TYR A 69 0.01 12.64 -24.68
C TYR A 69 -0.95 12.09 -25.73
N ILE A 70 -2.11 12.73 -25.87
CA ILE A 70 -3.15 12.37 -26.84
C ILE A 70 -3.45 13.58 -27.70
N GLN A 71 -3.62 13.35 -29.00
CA GLN A 71 -4.18 14.33 -29.93
C GLN A 71 -5.61 13.93 -30.28
N HIS A 72 -6.50 14.94 -30.34
CA HIS A 72 -7.87 14.77 -30.84
C HIS A 72 -7.97 15.50 -32.18
N ASP A 73 -8.16 14.72 -33.24
CA ASP A 73 -8.54 15.24 -34.55
C ASP A 73 -10.04 15.54 -34.53
N LYS A 74 -10.38 16.82 -34.60
CA LYS A 74 -11.78 17.29 -34.54
C LYS A 74 -12.53 17.03 -35.83
N ASP A 75 -11.84 16.99 -36.96
CA ASP A 75 -12.47 16.85 -38.28
C ASP A 75 -12.96 15.41 -38.48
N ASN A 76 -12.14 14.45 -38.03
CA ASN A 76 -12.46 13.03 -38.10
C ASN A 76 -13.01 12.45 -36.78
N ASN A 77 -13.09 13.28 -35.73
CA ASN A 77 -13.48 12.90 -34.36
C ASN A 77 -12.76 11.64 -33.84
N VAL A 78 -11.45 11.56 -34.04
CA VAL A 78 -10.63 10.41 -33.62
C VAL A 78 -9.51 10.86 -32.69
N MET A 79 -9.14 9.97 -31.78
CA MET A 79 -7.99 10.18 -30.89
C MET A 79 -6.83 9.27 -31.26
N SER A 80 -5.62 9.80 -31.11
CA SER A 80 -4.37 9.10 -31.33
C SER A 80 -3.33 9.53 -30.30
N LEU A 81 -2.35 8.66 -30.07
CA LEU A 81 -1.19 9.03 -29.26
C LEU A 81 -0.28 9.95 -30.06
N THR A 82 0.27 10.95 -29.38
CA THR A 82 1.39 11.75 -29.91
C THR A 82 2.71 11.01 -29.70
N ASP A 83 3.79 11.48 -30.32
CA ASP A 83 5.13 10.95 -30.06
C ASP A 83 5.51 11.02 -28.57
N ILE A 84 5.08 12.10 -27.89
CA ILE A 84 5.27 12.27 -26.44
C ILE A 84 4.49 11.21 -25.66
N GLY A 85 3.25 10.92 -26.06
CA GLY A 85 2.42 9.88 -25.44
C GLY A 85 2.99 8.48 -25.63
N ILE A 86 3.50 8.18 -26.83
CA ILE A 86 4.18 6.90 -27.14
C ILE A 86 5.45 6.76 -26.30
N GLN A 87 6.25 7.82 -26.19
CA GLN A 87 7.45 7.80 -25.36
C GLN A 87 7.10 7.64 -23.87
N ALA A 88 6.10 8.37 -23.37
CA ALA A 88 5.66 8.27 -21.98
C ALA A 88 5.16 6.86 -21.61
N LEU A 89 4.52 6.15 -22.56
CA LEU A 89 4.14 4.74 -22.44
C LEU A 89 5.38 3.83 -22.38
N ARG A 90 6.34 4.01 -23.29
CA ARG A 90 7.59 3.22 -23.31
C ARG A 90 8.41 3.38 -22.04
N ASP A 91 8.47 4.61 -21.52
CA ASP A 91 9.21 4.94 -20.30
C ASP A 91 8.44 4.56 -19.02
N CYS A 92 7.24 3.99 -19.15
CA CYS A 92 6.36 3.64 -18.04
C CYS A 92 6.12 4.81 -17.07
N THR A 93 6.04 6.04 -17.60
CA THR A 93 6.02 7.28 -16.79
C THR A 93 4.84 7.31 -15.82
N LEU A 94 3.63 7.10 -16.33
CA LEU A 94 2.41 7.10 -15.51
C LEU A 94 2.32 5.89 -14.55
N PRO A 95 2.66 4.64 -14.96
CA PRO A 95 2.80 3.53 -14.02
C PRO A 95 3.78 3.80 -12.86
N ASN A 96 4.94 4.40 -13.14
CA ASN A 96 5.93 4.73 -12.12
C ASN A 96 5.41 5.79 -11.14
N LEU A 97 4.72 6.82 -11.65
CA LEU A 97 4.05 7.82 -10.81
C LEU A 97 2.94 7.21 -9.95
N ALA A 98 2.18 6.25 -10.50
CA ALA A 98 1.17 5.52 -9.74
C ALA A 98 1.83 4.73 -8.60
N LEU A 99 2.91 3.99 -8.87
CA LEU A 99 3.62 3.21 -7.86
C LEU A 99 4.17 4.10 -6.74
N ALA A 100 4.79 5.24 -7.10
CA ALA A 100 5.29 6.21 -6.13
C ALA A 100 4.17 6.77 -5.23
N ALA A 101 3.02 7.12 -5.82
CA ALA A 101 1.86 7.60 -5.06
C ALA A 101 1.30 6.52 -4.12
N TYR A 102 1.27 5.26 -4.56
CA TYR A 102 0.83 4.13 -3.73
C TYR A 102 1.77 3.86 -2.56
N ASN A 103 3.08 3.89 -2.80
CA ASN A 103 4.08 3.73 -1.74
C ASN A 103 3.96 4.83 -0.68
N ASN A 104 3.74 6.08 -1.11
CA ASN A 104 3.50 7.19 -0.19
C ASN A 104 2.22 6.97 0.64
N TYR A 105 1.13 6.54 0.00
CA TYR A 105 -0.11 6.19 0.70
C TYR A 105 0.11 5.09 1.76
N LEU A 106 0.82 4.02 1.42
CA LEU A 106 1.14 2.94 2.37
C LEU A 106 2.00 3.45 3.53
N ASN A 107 3.02 4.25 3.25
CA ASN A 107 3.89 4.83 4.28
C ASN A 107 3.09 5.68 5.28
N LEU A 108 2.24 6.59 4.79
CA LEU A 108 1.39 7.40 5.67
C LEU A 108 0.41 6.54 6.49
N LYS A 109 -0.09 5.44 5.92
CA LYS A 109 -0.98 4.51 6.63
C LYS A 109 -0.25 3.74 7.73
N LEU A 110 0.97 3.29 7.45
CA LEU A 110 1.84 2.61 8.42
C LEU A 110 2.25 3.55 9.55
N GLN A 111 2.69 4.77 9.24
CA GLN A 111 3.02 5.79 10.25
C GLN A 111 1.84 6.06 11.19
N ARG A 112 0.62 6.17 10.65
CA ARG A 112 -0.58 6.35 11.47
C ARG A 112 -0.82 5.15 12.40
N LEU A 113 -0.60 3.94 11.93
CA LEU A 113 -0.73 2.73 12.73
C LEU A 113 0.33 2.68 13.84
N THR A 114 1.58 3.03 13.53
CA THR A 114 2.66 3.15 14.52
C THR A 114 2.28 4.14 15.61
N VAL A 115 1.78 5.33 15.28
CA VAL A 115 1.33 6.33 16.26
C VAL A 115 0.21 5.79 17.16
N ILE A 116 -0.74 5.04 16.61
CA ILE A 116 -1.82 4.42 17.39
C ILE A 116 -1.26 3.38 18.36
N ILE A 117 -0.35 2.51 17.91
CA ILE A 117 0.31 1.51 18.77
C ILE A 117 1.10 2.22 19.87
N SER A 118 1.85 3.27 19.55
CA SER A 118 2.59 4.06 20.53
C SER A 118 1.66 4.68 21.58
N MET A 119 0.52 5.24 21.18
CA MET A 119 -0.48 5.78 22.11
C MET A 119 -1.05 4.69 23.02
N ILE A 120 -1.38 3.51 22.49
CA ILE A 120 -1.86 2.38 23.30
C ILE A 120 -0.80 1.96 24.32
N SER A 121 0.46 1.84 23.89
CA SER A 121 1.56 1.48 24.79
C SER A 121 1.73 2.49 25.92
N LEU A 122 1.62 3.79 25.63
CA LEU A 122 1.69 4.85 26.62
C LEU A 122 0.54 4.78 27.62
N VAL A 123 -0.68 4.50 27.18
CA VAL A 123 -1.84 4.30 28.06
C VAL A 123 -1.63 3.10 29.00
N ILE A 124 -1.13 1.97 28.48
CA ILE A 124 -0.82 0.78 29.29
C ILE A 124 0.27 1.08 30.32
N SER A 125 1.31 1.81 29.93
CA SER A 125 2.38 2.24 30.84
C SER A 125 1.87 3.19 31.92
N MET A 126 0.99 4.14 31.58
CA MET A 126 0.35 5.02 32.55
C MET A 126 -0.47 4.22 33.57
N ILE A 127 -1.32 3.29 33.12
CA ILE A 127 -2.12 2.43 34.01
C ILE A 127 -1.23 1.58 34.94
N SER A 128 -0.15 1.03 34.40
CA SER A 128 0.81 0.22 35.16
C SER A 128 1.52 1.07 36.24
N LEU A 129 1.82 2.33 35.95
CA LEU A 129 2.36 3.27 36.91
C LEU A 129 1.34 3.62 38.01
N THR A 130 0.07 3.87 37.66
CA THR A 130 -0.98 4.16 38.64
C THR A 130 -1.23 2.98 39.59
N ILE A 131 -1.25 1.74 39.07
CA ILE A 131 -1.38 0.53 39.89
C ILE A 131 -0.13 0.32 40.76
N GLY A 132 1.07 0.57 40.22
CA GLY A 132 2.33 0.53 40.97
C GLY A 132 2.40 1.57 42.10
N CYS A 133 1.84 2.76 41.89
CA CYS A 133 1.76 3.82 42.90
C CYS A 133 0.61 3.63 43.90
N LEU A 134 -0.43 2.87 43.56
CA LEU A 134 -1.55 2.52 44.47
C LEU A 134 -1.27 1.28 45.33
N LYS A 135 -0.12 0.61 45.15
CA LYS A 135 0.30 -0.46 46.05
C LYS A 135 0.58 0.17 47.43
N PRO A 136 -0.17 -0.18 48.49
CA PRO A 136 0.07 0.39 49.81
C PRO A 136 1.51 0.08 50.22
N ARG A 137 2.23 1.13 50.60
CA ARG A 137 3.50 1.01 51.30
C ARG A 137 3.21 0.38 52.66
N GLU A 138 3.20 -0.95 52.73
CA GLU A 138 3.36 -1.65 54.00
C GLU A 138 4.79 -1.39 54.49
N THR A 139 4.91 -0.40 55.36
CA THR A 139 6.06 -0.20 56.23
C THR A 139 6.12 -1.28 57.30
N ASN A 140 7.35 -1.79 57.50
CA ASN A 140 7.86 -2.65 58.57
C ASN A 140 7.63 -4.16 58.36
N GLN A 141 8.60 -5.07 58.50
CA GLN A 141 9.78 -5.03 59.37
C GLN A 141 10.78 -6.15 58.97
N ASN A 142 12.09 -5.83 58.96
CA ASN A 142 13.26 -6.70 59.19
C ASN A 142 13.50 -7.96 58.32
N ARG A 143 14.57 -7.97 57.50
CA ARG A 143 15.90 -8.58 57.81
C ARG A 143 16.86 -8.54 56.59
N PRO A 144 18.18 -8.73 56.82
CA PRO A 144 19.22 -7.95 56.16
C PRO A 144 19.76 -8.58 54.88
N CYS A 145 20.47 -7.72 54.13
CA CYS A 145 21.49 -7.97 53.13
C CYS A 145 21.87 -9.45 52.91
N GLN A 146 21.53 -9.97 51.72
CA GLN A 146 22.38 -10.97 51.07
C GLN A 146 22.69 -10.56 49.64
N ALA A 147 23.90 -10.95 49.27
CA ALA A 147 24.77 -10.36 48.29
C ALA A 147 24.28 -10.52 46.84
N ALA A 148 24.84 -9.66 46.00
CA ALA A 148 24.81 -9.76 44.56
C ALA A 148 25.24 -11.16 44.10
N GLU A 149 24.39 -11.84 43.34
CA GLU A 149 24.83 -12.95 42.51
C GLU A 149 24.09 -12.94 41.16
N LYS A 150 24.83 -12.45 40.16
CA LYS A 150 24.94 -12.88 38.76
C LYS A 150 23.68 -13.32 38.00
N GLN A 151 23.49 -12.61 36.89
CA GLN A 151 22.78 -13.04 35.69
C GLN A 151 23.08 -14.51 35.33
N THR A 152 22.02 -15.30 35.14
CA THR A 152 22.02 -16.34 34.11
C THR A 152 20.64 -16.47 33.48
N PHE A 153 20.62 -16.10 32.21
CA PHE A 153 19.54 -16.32 31.25
C PHE A 153 19.36 -17.83 31.06
N VAL A 154 18.24 -18.40 31.51
CA VAL A 154 17.86 -19.78 31.16
C VAL A 154 16.85 -19.73 30.03
N ILE A 155 17.33 -20.08 28.85
CA ILE A 155 16.56 -20.35 27.64
C ILE A 155 15.73 -21.62 27.90
N GLY A 156 14.43 -21.47 28.11
CA GLY A 156 13.48 -22.56 27.96
C GLY A 156 13.24 -22.82 26.47
N LYS A 157 14.06 -23.69 25.87
CA LYS A 157 13.76 -24.34 24.59
C LYS A 157 12.79 -25.48 24.88
N ASP A 158 11.56 -25.36 24.40
CA ASP A 158 10.64 -26.50 24.29
C ASP A 158 11.20 -27.48 23.26
N THR A 159 11.87 -28.53 23.75
CA THR A 159 12.24 -29.71 22.96
C THR A 159 11.01 -30.59 22.75
N PHE A 160 10.47 -30.56 21.53
CA PHE A 160 9.78 -31.70 20.95
C PHE A 160 10.76 -32.89 20.91
N HIS A 161 10.35 -34.01 21.49
CA HIS A 161 11.08 -35.26 21.49
C HIS A 161 10.97 -35.91 20.09
N VAL A 162 12.06 -35.88 19.33
CA VAL A 162 12.26 -36.71 18.13
C VAL A 162 13.22 -37.84 18.51
N SER A 163 12.80 -39.09 18.30
CA SER A 163 13.60 -40.30 18.52
C SER A 163 14.53 -40.58 17.31
N PRO A 164 15.76 -41.09 17.48
CA PRO A 164 16.76 -41.11 16.42
C PRO A 164 16.84 -42.43 15.59
N TYR A 165 16.86 -42.24 14.27
CA TYR A 165 17.53 -42.97 13.17
C TYR A 165 17.67 -44.51 13.12
N LYS A 166 17.22 -45.09 11.99
CA LYS A 166 18.07 -45.97 11.14
C LYS A 166 17.63 -45.94 9.65
N THR A 167 18.63 -45.97 8.77
CA THR A 167 18.69 -45.69 7.31
C THR A 167 18.06 -46.79 6.40
N PRO A 168 17.92 -46.55 5.08
CA PRO A 168 16.95 -47.20 4.19
C PRO A 168 17.44 -48.50 3.56
N GLN A 169 16.50 -49.36 3.15
CA GLN A 169 16.73 -50.30 2.05
C GLN A 169 15.55 -50.25 1.07
N ILE A 170 15.95 -50.03 -0.17
CA ILE A 170 15.18 -50.16 -1.40
C ILE A 170 15.07 -51.65 -1.68
N GLU A 171 13.87 -52.15 -1.96
CA GLU A 171 13.71 -53.25 -2.92
C GLU A 171 12.34 -53.15 -3.57
N SER A 172 12.41 -52.99 -4.88
CA SER A 172 11.33 -53.01 -5.85
C SER A 172 11.14 -54.45 -6.33
N GLU A 173 9.90 -54.94 -6.29
CA GLU A 173 9.28 -55.76 -7.33
C GLU A 173 7.74 -55.63 -7.22
#